data_AF-A0A7L9RTI5-F1
#
_entry.id   AF-A0A7L9RTI5-F1
#
_cell.length_a   1.000
_cell.length_b   1.000
_cell.length_c   1.000
_cell.angle_alpha   90.00
_cell.angle_beta   90.00
_cell.angle_gamma   90.00
#
_symmetry.space_group_name_H-M   'P 1'
#
loop_
_entity.id
_entity.type
_entity.pdbx_description
1 polymer ?
#
loop_
_entity_poly.entity_id
_entity_poly.type
_entity_poly.pdbx_seq_one_letter_code
_entity_poly.pdbx_strand_id
1 'polypeptide(L)'
;MFQPVLAYGFSSLILLGALGVVLFRKPVYSVLSLIFAFLNASALYILLGAEFVALSTVIIYVGAVSVLLLFVVMTLTQTDERFVLSKLKPYRYWIFGMGAIFVAELILLLQVPQSSRVSDHDVSNIKSIGRVLYTQYGLIFQCCAVVLLVAMVSAVIVTFQSRSVKHVKRQNSTDQINRKPEDVLQMVKVKRGEGI
;
A
#
# COMPACT_ATOMS: atom_id res chain seq x y z
N MET A 1 -19.20 28.80 -12.77
CA MET A 1 -19.47 28.83 -11.32
C MET A 1 -19.47 27.47 -10.65
N PHE A 2 -19.98 26.39 -11.28
CA PHE A 2 -19.96 25.05 -10.68
C PHE A 2 -18.55 24.44 -10.49
N GLN A 3 -17.65 24.63 -11.46
CA GLN A 3 -16.30 24.09 -11.42
C GLN A 3 -15.47 24.50 -10.17
N PRO A 4 -15.38 25.78 -9.76
CA PRO A 4 -14.63 26.13 -8.55
C PRO A 4 -15.26 25.57 -7.27
N VAL A 5 -16.60 25.49 -7.18
CA VAL A 5 -17.28 24.91 -6.01
C VAL A 5 -16.92 23.42 -5.86
N LEU A 6 -16.97 22.67 -6.96
CA LEU A 6 -16.52 21.27 -7.00
C LEU A 6 -15.04 21.13 -6.66
N ALA A 7 -14.19 22.03 -7.17
CA ALA A 7 -12.75 22.00 -6.87
C ALA A 7 -12.47 22.21 -5.37
N TYR A 8 -13.14 23.17 -4.72
CA TYR A 8 -13.03 23.39 -3.29
C TYR A 8 -13.64 22.23 -2.47
N GLY A 9 -14.72 21.60 -2.96
CA GLY A 9 -15.31 20.39 -2.38
C GLY A 9 -14.32 19.23 -2.32
N PHE A 10 -13.78 18.83 -3.48
CA PHE A 10 -12.75 17.80 -3.56
C PHE A 10 -11.50 18.15 -2.73
N SER A 11 -11.04 19.41 -2.75
CA SER A 11 -9.91 19.86 -1.94
C SER A 11 -10.18 19.72 -0.43
N SER A 12 -11.39 20.02 0.02
CA SER A 12 -11.79 19.84 1.42
C SER A 12 -11.80 18.36 1.81
N LEU A 13 -12.32 17.49 0.94
CA LEU A 13 -12.31 16.04 1.15
C LEU A 13 -10.89 15.45 1.18
N ILE A 14 -9.96 15.98 0.39
CA ILE A 14 -8.54 15.61 0.45
C ILE A 14 -7.97 15.94 1.84
N LEU A 15 -8.24 17.15 2.35
CA LEU A 15 -7.77 17.56 3.69
C LEU A 15 -8.38 16.69 4.79
N LEU A 16 -9.68 16.38 4.71
CA LEU A 16 -10.33 15.46 5.64
C LEU A 16 -9.75 14.04 5.57
N GLY A 17 -9.48 13.54 4.37
CA GLY A 17 -8.82 12.26 4.15
C GLY A 17 -7.42 12.23 4.76
N ALA A 18 -6.62 13.27 4.52
CA ALA A 18 -5.28 13.41 5.08
C ALA A 18 -5.28 13.53 6.62
N LEU A 19 -6.23 14.29 7.19
CA LEU A 19 -6.44 14.33 8.64
C LEU A 19 -6.76 12.94 9.19
N GLY A 20 -7.61 12.17 8.50
CA GLY A 20 -7.93 10.80 8.89
C GLY A 20 -6.70 9.89 8.91
N VAL A 21 -5.79 10.01 7.93
CA VAL A 21 -4.52 9.24 7.90
C VAL A 21 -3.74 9.44 9.20
N VAL A 22 -3.65 10.67 9.70
CA VAL A 22 -2.87 11.01 10.91
C VAL A 22 -3.64 10.70 12.21
N LEU A 23 -4.96 10.88 12.22
CA LEU A 23 -5.79 10.74 13.42
C LEU A 23 -6.13 9.28 13.76
N PHE A 24 -6.21 8.37 12.79
CA PHE A 24 -6.64 7.00 13.07
C PHE A 24 -5.53 6.15 13.68
N ARG A 25 -5.80 5.65 14.88
CA ARG A 25 -4.91 4.74 15.60
C ARG A 25 -4.78 3.36 14.97
N LYS A 26 -5.83 2.87 14.29
CA LYS A 26 -5.77 1.56 13.63
C LYS A 26 -5.20 1.78 12.22
N PRO A 27 -4.07 1.15 11.85
CA PRO A 27 -3.41 1.47 10.59
C PRO A 27 -4.24 1.12 9.35
N VAL A 28 -5.08 0.08 9.40
CA VAL A 28 -6.01 -0.29 8.31
C VAL A 28 -6.91 0.90 7.93
N TYR A 29 -7.38 1.61 8.94
CA TYR A 29 -8.27 2.76 8.81
C TYR A 29 -7.54 4.01 8.30
N SER A 30 -6.30 4.21 8.76
CA SER A 30 -5.41 5.24 8.22
C SER A 30 -5.16 5.04 6.71
N VAL A 31 -4.83 3.82 6.27
CA VAL A 31 -4.61 3.51 4.84
C VAL A 31 -5.89 3.68 4.01
N LEU A 32 -7.06 3.30 4.54
CA LEU A 32 -8.32 3.51 3.83
C LEU A 32 -8.63 5.00 3.63
N SER A 33 -8.30 5.83 4.63
CA SER A 33 -8.40 7.30 4.53
C SER A 33 -7.41 7.88 3.51
N LEU A 34 -6.24 7.27 3.36
CA LEU A 34 -5.25 7.66 2.34
C LEU A 34 -5.77 7.36 0.92
N ILE A 35 -6.35 6.17 0.72
CA ILE A 35 -6.98 5.80 -0.56
C ILE A 35 -8.07 6.80 -0.92
N PHE A 36 -8.90 7.18 0.06
CA PHE A 36 -9.93 8.19 -0.13
C PHE A 36 -9.34 9.54 -0.58
N ALA A 37 -8.26 10.00 0.05
CA ALA A 37 -7.59 11.25 -0.34
C ALA A 37 -7.05 11.19 -1.79
N PHE A 38 -6.43 10.08 -2.20
CA PHE A 38 -5.93 9.92 -3.57
C PHE A 38 -7.03 9.83 -4.63
N LEU A 39 -8.18 9.24 -4.30
CA LEU A 39 -9.34 9.22 -5.20
C LEU A 39 -9.91 10.64 -5.41
N ASN A 40 -10.02 11.43 -4.35
CA ASN A 40 -10.43 12.84 -4.46
C ASN A 40 -9.40 13.69 -5.21
N ALA A 41 -8.10 13.44 -5.00
CA ALA A 41 -7.04 14.10 -5.78
C ALA A 41 -7.13 13.76 -7.27
N SER A 42 -7.40 12.50 -7.63
CA SER A 42 -7.65 12.12 -9.02
C SER A 42 -8.87 12.83 -9.61
N ALA A 43 -9.97 12.94 -8.87
CA ALA A 43 -11.15 13.65 -9.32
C ALA A 43 -10.86 15.14 -9.56
N LEU A 44 -10.06 15.76 -8.69
CA LEU A 44 -9.57 17.13 -8.85
C LEU A 44 -8.72 17.29 -10.12
N TYR A 45 -7.81 16.34 -10.41
CA TYR A 45 -7.00 16.35 -11.64
C TYR A 45 -7.86 16.23 -12.90
N ILE A 46 -8.93 15.43 -12.89
CA ILE A 46 -9.90 15.35 -14.00
C ILE A 46 -10.57 16.71 -14.20
N LEU A 47 -10.96 17.39 -13.11
CA LEU A 47 -11.60 18.70 -13.17
C LEU A 47 -10.67 19.80 -13.72
N LEU A 48 -9.37 19.63 -13.52
CA LEU A 48 -8.30 20.51 -14.05
C LEU A 48 -7.90 20.18 -15.50
N GLY A 49 -8.48 19.13 -16.12
CA GLY A 49 -8.10 18.69 -17.48
C GLY A 49 -6.81 17.86 -17.54
N ALA A 50 -6.26 17.46 -16.38
CA ALA A 50 -5.04 16.67 -16.28
C ALA A 50 -5.33 15.15 -16.30
N GLU A 51 -5.96 14.65 -17.37
CA GLU A 51 -6.47 13.28 -17.47
C GLU A 51 -5.40 12.20 -17.25
N PHE A 52 -4.23 12.35 -17.87
CA PHE A 52 -3.14 11.38 -17.71
C PHE A 52 -2.65 11.29 -16.26
N VAL A 53 -2.52 12.44 -15.59
CA VAL A 53 -2.07 12.53 -14.20
C VAL A 53 -3.12 11.94 -13.26
N ALA A 54 -4.41 12.19 -13.53
CA ALA A 54 -5.51 11.59 -12.80
C ALA A 54 -5.49 10.05 -12.89
N LEU A 55 -5.47 9.51 -14.10
CA LEU A 55 -5.45 8.07 -14.34
C LEU A 55 -4.21 7.41 -13.74
N SER A 56 -3.04 8.02 -13.91
CA SER A 56 -1.80 7.56 -13.28
C SER A 56 -1.90 7.55 -11.76
N THR A 57 -2.60 8.53 -11.17
CA THR A 57 -2.79 8.60 -9.72
C THR A 57 -3.62 7.44 -9.19
N VAL A 58 -4.69 7.08 -9.89
CA VAL A 58 -5.51 5.91 -9.53
C VAL A 58 -4.74 4.62 -9.72
N ILE A 59 -4.06 4.43 -10.85
CA ILE A 59 -3.38 3.16 -11.15
C ILE A 59 -2.18 2.93 -10.21
N ILE A 60 -1.31 3.93 -10.05
CA ILE A 60 -0.05 3.78 -9.33
C ILE A 60 -0.26 3.96 -7.82
N TYR A 61 -0.85 5.08 -7.39
CA TYR A 61 -0.95 5.38 -5.96
C TYR A 61 -2.09 4.62 -5.28
N VAL A 62 -3.30 4.63 -5.85
CA VAL A 62 -4.43 3.88 -5.27
C VAL A 62 -4.24 2.39 -5.53
N GLY A 63 -4.00 1.98 -6.78
CA GLY A 63 -4.00 0.60 -7.22
C GLY A 63 -2.80 -0.22 -6.73
N ALA A 64 -1.57 0.29 -6.89
CA ALA A 64 -0.38 -0.46 -6.52
C ALA A 64 0.10 -0.14 -5.09
N VAL A 65 0.44 1.13 -4.82
CA VAL A 65 1.11 1.53 -3.57
C VAL A 65 0.19 1.38 -2.37
N SER A 66 -1.02 1.93 -2.42
CA SER A 66 -1.93 1.92 -1.26
C SER A 66 -2.50 0.52 -0.97
N VAL A 67 -2.76 -0.29 -2.00
CA VAL A 67 -3.17 -1.70 -1.82
C VAL A 67 -2.04 -2.53 -1.22
N LEU A 68 -0.79 -2.34 -1.65
CA LEU A 68 0.37 -2.99 -1.03
C LEU A 68 0.48 -2.60 0.45
N LEU A 69 0.35 -1.30 0.77
CA LEU A 69 0.34 -0.83 2.16
C LEU A 69 -0.80 -1.47 2.96
N LEU A 70 -2.00 -1.57 2.39
CA LEU A 70 -3.14 -2.22 3.02
C LEU A 70 -2.83 -3.69 3.33
N PHE A 71 -2.26 -4.43 2.37
CA PHE A 71 -1.86 -5.82 2.57
C PHE A 71 -0.83 -5.95 3.69
N VAL A 72 0.25 -5.18 3.65
CA VAL A 72 1.30 -5.18 4.67
C VAL A 72 0.74 -4.86 6.05
N VAL A 73 -0.07 -3.81 6.14
CA VAL A 73 -0.70 -3.39 7.39
C VAL A 73 -1.65 -4.45 7.93
N MET A 74 -2.49 -5.06 7.08
CA MET A 74 -3.40 -6.12 7.52
C MET A 74 -2.65 -7.35 8.01
N THR A 75 -1.59 -7.78 7.32
CA THR A 75 -0.78 -8.93 7.75
C THR A 75 -0.01 -8.65 9.05
N LEU A 76 0.47 -7.42 9.24
CA LEU A 76 1.25 -7.04 10.43
C LEU A 76 0.39 -6.68 11.65
N THR A 77 -0.88 -6.35 11.43
CA THR A 77 -1.80 -6.01 12.52
C THR A 77 -2.12 -7.26 13.33
N GLN A 78 -1.36 -7.50 14.38
CA GLN A 78 -1.70 -8.51 15.39
C GLN A 78 -2.93 -8.03 16.16
N THR A 79 -3.93 -8.90 16.24
CA THR A 79 -5.16 -8.70 16.98
C THR A 79 -4.87 -8.71 18.48
N ASP A 80 -4.57 -7.54 19.05
CA ASP A 80 -4.86 -7.31 20.47
C ASP A 80 -6.39 -7.28 20.63
N GLU A 81 -6.97 -8.48 20.70
CA GLU A 81 -8.41 -8.73 20.88
C GLU A 81 -8.92 -8.37 22.29
N ARG A 82 -8.03 -7.91 23.17
CA ARG A 82 -8.42 -7.44 24.49
C ARG A 82 -8.33 -5.93 24.51
N PHE A 83 -9.36 -5.24 24.05
CA PHE A 83 -9.96 -4.07 24.70
C PHE A 83 -11.01 -3.42 23.77
N VAL A 84 -12.28 -3.59 24.17
CA VAL A 84 -13.42 -2.71 23.90
C VAL A 84 -14.12 -2.86 22.53
N LEU A 85 -14.95 -3.90 22.43
CA LEU A 85 -16.03 -4.06 21.45
C LEU A 85 -17.14 -2.97 21.50
N SER A 86 -17.01 -1.91 22.31
CA SER A 86 -18.04 -0.86 22.43
C SER A 86 -17.68 0.53 21.88
N LYS A 87 -16.44 0.78 21.42
CA LYS A 87 -16.03 2.12 20.92
C LYS A 87 -15.62 2.19 19.43
N LEU A 88 -15.88 1.14 18.64
CA LEU A 88 -15.54 1.09 17.21
C LEU A 88 -16.67 1.56 16.27
N LYS A 89 -17.86 1.86 16.81
CA LYS A 89 -18.98 2.38 16.02
C LYS A 89 -18.70 3.73 15.30
N PRO A 90 -18.06 4.75 15.91
CA PRO A 90 -17.98 6.07 15.28
C PRO A 90 -17.09 6.09 14.03
N TYR A 91 -16.01 5.29 14.00
CA TYR A 91 -15.11 5.27 12.86
C TYR A 91 -15.76 4.69 11.61
N ARG A 92 -16.59 3.66 11.78
CA ARG A 92 -17.36 3.06 10.67
C ARG A 92 -18.30 4.09 10.04
N TYR A 93 -19.03 4.84 10.85
CA TYR A 93 -19.92 5.89 10.35
C TYR A 93 -19.15 7.03 9.65
N TRP A 94 -17.96 7.36 10.13
CA TRP A 94 -17.09 8.37 9.51
C TRP A 94 -16.66 7.99 8.10
N ILE A 95 -16.20 6.75 7.89
CA ILE A 95 -15.85 6.24 6.54
C ILE A 95 -17.06 6.24 5.62
N PHE A 96 -18.19 5.68 6.06
CA PHE A 96 -19.39 5.62 5.23
C PHE A 96 -19.92 7.01 4.87
N GLY A 97 -19.85 7.96 5.82
CA GLY A 97 -20.21 9.35 5.58
C GLY A 97 -19.33 10.00 4.51
N MET A 98 -18.01 9.86 4.61
CA MET A 98 -17.09 10.38 3.59
C MET A 98 -17.26 9.71 2.23
N GLY A 99 -17.46 8.40 2.21
CA GLY A 99 -17.77 7.66 0.99
C GLY A 99 -19.04 8.14 0.30
N ALA A 100 -20.11 8.39 1.08
CA ALA A 100 -21.37 8.92 0.54
C ALA A 100 -21.21 10.33 -0.04
N ILE A 101 -20.48 11.21 0.65
CA ILE A 101 -20.19 12.58 0.18
C ILE A 101 -19.38 12.52 -1.12
N PHE A 102 -18.38 11.65 -1.19
CA PHE A 102 -17.59 11.47 -2.41
C PHE A 102 -18.41 10.97 -3.60
N VAL A 103 -19.31 10.01 -3.38
CA VAL A 103 -20.21 9.54 -4.44
C VAL A 103 -21.13 10.66 -4.93
N ALA A 104 -21.67 11.47 -4.01
CA ALA A 104 -22.47 12.63 -4.37
C ALA A 104 -21.68 13.64 -5.22
N GLU A 105 -20.43 13.94 -4.84
CA GLU A 105 -19.56 14.82 -5.62
C GLU A 105 -19.18 14.22 -6.99
N LEU A 106 -18.99 12.90 -7.10
CA LEU A 106 -18.78 12.26 -8.40
C LEU A 106 -20.01 12.36 -9.31
N ILE A 107 -21.21 12.21 -8.76
CA ILE A 107 -22.45 12.38 -9.55
C ILE A 107 -22.54 13.81 -10.07
N LEU A 108 -22.22 14.80 -9.23
CA LEU A 108 -22.19 16.21 -9.63
C LEU A 108 -21.10 16.48 -10.67
N LEU A 109 -19.94 15.84 -10.55
CA LEU A 109 -18.83 15.94 -11.52
C LEU A 109 -19.26 15.46 -12.92
N LEU A 110 -20.08 14.42 -13.01
CA LEU A 110 -20.60 13.91 -14.29
C LEU A 110 -21.58 14.88 -14.96
N GLN A 111 -22.21 15.76 -14.19
CA GLN A 111 -23.16 16.76 -14.70
C GLN A 111 -22.47 18.05 -15.17
N VAL A 112 -21.16 18.20 -14.96
CA VAL A 112 -20.41 19.38 -15.41
C VAL A 112 -20.31 19.37 -16.95
N PRO A 113 -20.80 20.42 -17.65
CA PRO A 113 -20.71 20.51 -19.11
C PRO A 113 -19.26 20.42 -19.59
N GLN A 114 -19.00 19.58 -20.59
CA GLN A 114 -17.66 19.41 -21.18
C GLN A 114 -17.08 20.73 -21.71
N SER A 115 -17.94 21.67 -22.11
CA SER A 115 -17.56 23.03 -22.56
C SER A 115 -16.97 23.94 -21.48
N SER A 116 -17.05 23.55 -20.20
CA SER A 116 -16.42 24.25 -19.08
C SER A 116 -15.09 23.62 -18.64
N ARG A 117 -14.68 22.52 -19.26
CA ARG A 117 -13.34 21.97 -19.07
C ARG A 117 -12.38 22.81 -19.89
N VAL A 118 -11.37 23.36 -19.22
CA VAL A 118 -10.32 24.19 -19.82
C VAL A 118 -9.43 23.28 -20.67
N SER A 119 -9.89 22.92 -21.87
CA SER A 119 -9.17 22.05 -22.80
C SER A 119 -9.46 22.48 -24.23
N ASP A 120 -8.99 23.67 -24.62
CA ASP A 120 -9.01 24.16 -26.00
C ASP A 120 -7.84 23.59 -26.83
N HIS A 121 -7.50 22.32 -26.60
CA HIS A 121 -6.39 21.66 -27.25
C HIS A 121 -6.84 20.29 -27.77
N ASP A 122 -7.00 20.18 -29.10
CA ASP A 122 -7.22 18.95 -29.87
C ASP A 122 -6.11 17.88 -29.70
N VAL A 123 -5.09 18.17 -28.88
CA VAL A 123 -3.96 17.27 -28.63
C VAL A 123 -4.16 16.55 -27.29
N SER A 124 -4.30 15.23 -27.35
CA SER A 124 -4.35 14.38 -26.15
C SER A 124 -3.19 14.69 -25.19
N ASN A 125 -3.52 14.92 -23.92
CA ASN A 125 -2.58 15.22 -22.83
C ASN A 125 -1.47 14.15 -22.71
N ILE A 126 -1.79 12.90 -23.01
CA ILE A 126 -0.83 11.77 -23.02
C ILE A 126 0.26 12.00 -24.09
N LYS A 127 -0.14 12.46 -25.28
CA LYS A 127 0.77 12.67 -26.41
C LYS A 127 1.70 13.85 -26.17
N SER A 128 1.21 14.93 -25.57
CA SER A 128 2.03 16.11 -25.25
C SER A 128 3.06 15.80 -24.17
N ILE A 129 2.66 15.12 -23.08
CA ILE A 129 3.57 14.66 -22.03
C ILE A 129 4.62 13.70 -22.60
N GLY A 130 4.19 12.71 -23.40
CA GLY A 130 5.09 11.75 -24.03
C GLY A 130 6.14 12.42 -24.91
N ARG A 131 5.76 13.39 -25.74
CA ARG A 131 6.69 14.13 -26.59
C ARG A 131 7.78 14.81 -25.76
N VAL A 132 7.40 15.51 -24.70
CA VAL A 132 8.35 16.24 -23.83
C VAL A 132 9.25 15.27 -23.05
N LEU A 133 8.68 14.19 -22.51
CA LEU A 133 9.40 13.18 -21.74
C LEU A 133 10.49 12.47 -22.56
N TYR A 134 10.18 12.09 -23.80
CA TYR A 134 11.11 11.35 -24.67
C TYR A 134 12.08 12.24 -25.46
N THR A 135 11.80 13.53 -25.65
CA THR A 135 12.68 14.43 -26.42
C THR A 135 13.57 15.28 -25.54
N GLN A 136 13.00 16.01 -24.57
CA GLN A 136 13.75 16.96 -23.73
C GLN A 136 14.26 16.29 -22.45
N TYR A 137 13.46 15.41 -21.85
CA TYR A 137 13.77 14.79 -20.55
C TYR A 137 14.18 13.32 -20.65
N GLY A 138 14.65 12.87 -21.81
CA GLY A 138 15.00 11.47 -22.05
C GLY A 138 16.04 10.92 -21.06
N LEU A 139 17.04 11.74 -20.70
CA LEU A 139 18.07 11.36 -19.73
C LEU A 139 17.46 11.16 -18.32
N ILE A 140 16.62 12.09 -17.86
CA ILE A 140 15.96 11.98 -16.55
C ILE A 140 15.03 10.75 -16.53
N PHE A 141 14.31 10.50 -17.62
CA PHE A 141 13.48 9.31 -17.76
C PHE A 141 14.29 8.01 -17.66
N GLN A 142 15.48 7.97 -18.26
CA GLN A 142 16.38 6.83 -18.15
C GLN A 142 16.94 6.65 -16.73
N CYS A 143 17.25 7.75 -16.03
CA CYS A 143 17.60 7.69 -14.61
C CYS A 143 16.46 7.10 -13.75
N CYS A 144 15.20 7.47 -14.01
CA CYS A 144 14.05 6.88 -13.35
C CYS A 144 13.93 5.36 -13.61
N ALA A 145 14.21 4.91 -14.83
CA ALA A 145 14.22 3.48 -15.16
C ALA A 145 15.29 2.71 -14.36
N VAL A 146 16.48 3.29 -14.18
CA VAL A 146 17.53 2.72 -13.31
C VAL A 146 17.07 2.68 -11.85
N VAL A 147 16.41 3.72 -11.34
CA VAL A 147 15.86 3.72 -9.97
C VAL A 147 14.84 2.60 -9.78
N LEU A 148 13.95 2.37 -10.76
CA LEU A 148 12.99 1.26 -10.70
C LEU A 148 13.67 -0.11 -10.72
N LEU A 149 14.73 -0.27 -11.53
CA LEU A 149 15.54 -1.49 -11.55
C LEU A 149 16.19 -1.74 -10.18
N VAL A 150 16.81 -0.72 -9.59
CA VAL A 150 17.43 -0.82 -8.26
C VAL A 150 16.38 -1.12 -7.18
N ALA A 151 15.19 -0.53 -7.25
CA ALA A 151 14.10 -0.82 -6.32
C ALA A 151 13.67 -2.29 -6.37
N MET A 152 13.54 -2.86 -7.58
CA MET A 152 13.22 -4.29 -7.78
C MET A 152 14.33 -5.18 -7.21
N VAL A 153 15.60 -4.94 -7.56
CA VAL A 153 16.74 -5.72 -7.06
C VAL A 153 16.82 -5.63 -5.53
N SER A 154 16.61 -4.44 -4.96
CA SER A 154 16.63 -4.22 -3.50
C SER A 154 15.52 -5.01 -2.81
N ALA A 155 14.30 -5.00 -3.34
CA ALA A 155 13.19 -5.77 -2.79
C ALA A 155 13.47 -7.29 -2.80
N VAL A 156 14.08 -7.81 -3.87
CA VAL A 156 14.48 -9.22 -3.96
C VAL A 156 15.57 -9.55 -2.93
N ILE A 157 16.62 -8.73 -2.81
CA ILE A 157 17.71 -8.98 -1.86
C ILE A 157 17.19 -8.94 -0.41
N VAL A 158 16.31 -8.00 -0.07
CA VAL A 158 15.74 -7.87 1.28
C VAL A 158 14.87 -9.07 1.66
N THR A 159 14.11 -9.60 0.70
CA THR A 159 13.23 -10.76 0.92
C THR A 159 13.97 -12.10 0.83
N PHE A 160 15.11 -12.14 0.13
CA PHE A 160 16.02 -13.28 0.08
C PHE A 160 16.81 -13.42 1.40
N GLN A 161 16.09 -13.53 2.52
CA GLN A 161 16.66 -14.16 3.69
C GLN A 161 16.78 -15.65 3.38
N SER A 162 18.01 -16.09 3.06
CA SER A 162 18.38 -17.48 3.33
C SER A 162 18.00 -17.71 4.78
N ARG A 163 16.91 -18.43 4.99
CA ARG A 163 16.38 -18.76 6.31
C ARG A 163 17.52 -19.52 6.97
N SER A 164 18.38 -18.81 7.70
CA SER A 164 19.36 -19.42 8.59
C SER A 164 18.50 -19.98 9.69
N VAL A 165 18.08 -21.21 9.42
CA VAL A 165 17.23 -22.09 10.18
C VAL A 165 17.97 -22.39 11.49
N LYS A 166 18.08 -21.39 12.36
CA LYS A 166 18.74 -21.52 13.66
C LYS A 166 17.90 -22.37 14.62
N HIS A 167 16.61 -22.58 14.31
CA HIS A 167 15.65 -23.27 15.17
C HIS A 167 14.84 -24.40 14.50
N VAL A 168 15.01 -24.68 13.20
CA VAL A 168 14.46 -25.93 12.63
C VAL A 168 15.58 -26.94 12.66
N LYS A 169 15.50 -27.90 13.60
CA LYS A 169 16.38 -29.06 13.59
C LYS A 169 16.14 -29.81 12.28
N ARG A 170 17.04 -29.64 11.31
CA ARG A 170 17.01 -30.43 10.08
C ARG A 170 17.61 -31.78 10.38
N GLN A 171 16.86 -32.81 10.02
CA GLN A 171 17.35 -34.18 10.04
C GLN A 171 18.40 -34.33 8.95
N ASN A 172 19.66 -34.48 9.34
CA ASN A 172 20.72 -34.89 8.42
C ASN A 172 20.68 -36.42 8.32
N SER A 173 20.21 -36.94 7.19
CA SER A 173 20.12 -38.38 6.95
C SER A 173 21.48 -39.06 7.02
N THR A 174 22.54 -38.38 6.59
CA THR A 174 23.91 -38.90 6.63
C THR A 174 24.42 -39.10 8.06
N ASP A 175 24.18 -38.12 8.94
CA ASP A 175 24.60 -38.20 10.35
C ASP A 175 23.78 -39.24 11.12
N GLN A 176 22.54 -39.50 10.71
CA GLN A 176 21.69 -40.51 11.33
C GLN A 176 22.02 -41.94 10.88
N ILE A 177 22.36 -42.13 9.60
CA ILE A 177 22.75 -43.45 9.08
C ILE A 177 24.12 -43.85 9.63
N ASN A 178 25.04 -42.90 9.79
CA ASN A 178 26.40 -43.15 10.28
C ASN A 178 26.54 -43.13 11.81
N ARG A 179 25.43 -43.05 12.54
CA ARG A 179 25.45 -42.92 14.01
C ARG A 179 25.94 -44.21 14.66
N LYS A 180 27.03 -44.14 15.41
CA LYS A 180 27.62 -45.32 16.08
C LYS A 180 26.94 -45.59 17.42
N PRO A 181 26.89 -46.84 17.89
CA PRO A 181 26.36 -47.17 19.22
C PRO A 181 27.04 -46.42 20.37
N GLU A 182 28.34 -46.13 20.20
CA GLU A 182 29.17 -45.39 21.16
C GLU A 182 28.69 -43.93 21.38
N ASP A 183 28.09 -43.31 20.36
CA ASP A 183 27.59 -41.93 20.44
C ASP A 183 26.20 -41.84 21.10
N VAL A 184 25.54 -42.97 21.31
CA VAL A 184 24.14 -43.04 21.78
C VAL A 184 24.04 -43.69 23.15
N LEU A 185 24.92 -44.64 23.46
CA LEU A 185 24.84 -45.46 24.66
C LEU A 185 25.99 -45.15 25.61
N GLN A 186 25.66 -44.58 26.77
CA GLN A 186 26.60 -44.49 27.89
C GLN A 186 26.36 -45.65 28.85
N MET A 187 27.31 -46.58 28.90
CA MET A 187 27.25 -47.72 29.82
C MET A 187 27.61 -47.27 31.23
N VAL A 188 26.60 -46.93 32.03
CA VAL A 188 26.77 -46.59 33.45
C VAL A 188 26.67 -47.86 34.28
N LYS A 189 27.77 -48.23 34.95
CA LYS A 189 27.75 -49.31 35.95
C LYS A 189 27.23 -48.77 37.27
N VAL A 190 25.97 -49.05 37.59
CA VAL A 190 25.34 -48.66 38.86
C VAL A 190 25.69 -49.69 39.93
N LYS A 191 26.18 -49.25 41.10
CA LYS A 191 26.40 -50.11 42.26
C LYS A 191 25.07 -50.43 42.94
N ARG A 192 24.87 -51.70 43.29
CA ARG A 192 23.61 -52.22 43.83
C ARG A 192 23.33 -51.58 45.20
N GLY A 193 22.27 -50.78 45.31
CA GLY A 193 21.82 -50.14 46.56
C GLY A 193 21.86 -48.61 46.55
N GLU A 194 22.57 -48.00 45.59
CA GLU A 194 22.43 -46.58 45.30
C GLU A 194 21.48 -46.46 44.10
N GLY A 195 20.31 -45.86 44.33
CA GLY A 195 19.40 -45.47 43.25
C GLY A 195 20.09 -44.49 42.30
N ILE A 196 19.64 -44.46 41.06
CA ILE A 196 20.17 -43.58 40.00
C ILE A 196 20.12 -42.12 40.45
#